data_AF-A0A7W0Z8L5-F1
#
_entry.id   AF-A0A7W0Z8L5-F1
#
_cell.length_a   1.000
_cell.length_b   1.000
_cell.length_c   1.000
_cell.angle_alpha   90.00
_cell.angle_beta   90.00
_cell.angle_gamma   90.00
#
_symmetry.space_group_name_H-M   'P 1'
#
loop_
_entity.id
_entity.type
_entity.pdbx_description
1 polymer ?
#
loop_
_entity_poly.entity_id
_entity_poly.type
_entity_poly.pdbx_seq_one_letter_code
_entity_poly.pdbx_strand_id
1 'polypeptide(L)'
;MADAVIDNPILNSPFREPACHFRFGDEGITSEVVDERRVSAYFMPIPAAKKRSQMHFDTEWTRDRIEENHFINRVRGRVDRWRREGRPGVTPTTRRLLEHWTDPDRERRLFFCQIEAVETVIYLAEAASRYGDAWIANELRGFADDANPGLLRIAIKMATGSGKTVVMGMLIAWQALNKLASPQDARFSDAFLVVTPGITIRDRLRVLLPQDPESYYRTLDIVPSTDRERLGQARIAIANFHSFQPRETANASKTTKALLARGGESPFTESPDQMVRRVTRELGKKRNVVVLNDEAHHCYRRRVGGEESPNGASAEATIEGGLSGDERRENEKREREARVWIGGLEAVARKLGVRAVYDLSATPFFLRGSGYPEGTLFPWVVSDFSLIDAIESGIVKIPRVPVADDSMVGDQPTYRDLWSRIREALPRKGRARASLDGGDPRLPRELEGALHSLYGDYSRAFERWRASEAIEPTGATPPVFIVVCNNTSVSKLVYDYVAGYEKRREDGTPVLVPGKLELFSNVDGG
;
A
#
# COMPACT_ATOMS: atom_id res chain seq x y z
N MET A 1 37.07 1.15 -4.60
CA MET A 1 37.06 -0.06 -3.76
C MET A 1 35.86 -0.86 -4.20
N ALA A 2 35.99 -2.15 -4.48
CA ALA A 2 34.88 -2.95 -4.97
C ALA A 2 33.73 -2.91 -3.95
N ASP A 3 32.54 -2.51 -4.39
CA ASP A 3 31.33 -2.56 -3.57
C ASP A 3 31.15 -3.99 -3.07
N ALA A 4 31.26 -4.16 -1.75
CA ALA A 4 31.04 -5.46 -1.13
C ALA A 4 29.55 -5.82 -1.30
N VAL A 5 29.28 -6.83 -2.11
CA VAL A 5 27.93 -7.39 -2.29
C VAL A 5 27.42 -7.89 -0.95
N ILE A 6 26.26 -7.38 -0.51
CA ILE A 6 25.60 -7.88 0.71
C ILE A 6 24.96 -9.23 0.39
N ASP A 7 25.63 -10.32 0.75
CA ASP A 7 25.15 -11.68 0.50
C ASP A 7 23.86 -12.00 1.26
N ASN A 8 23.79 -11.58 2.53
CA ASN A 8 22.61 -11.70 3.38
C ASN A 8 22.27 -10.34 4.00
N PRO A 9 21.16 -9.70 3.59
CA PRO A 9 20.79 -8.39 4.11
C PRO A 9 20.06 -8.45 5.47
N ILE A 10 19.85 -9.63 6.05
CA ILE A 10 19.13 -9.79 7.33
C ILE A 10 20.12 -9.61 8.49
N LEU A 11 19.90 -8.58 9.30
CA LEU A 11 20.69 -8.22 10.49
C LEU A 11 19.91 -8.38 11.81
N ASN A 12 18.60 -8.17 11.78
CA ASN A 12 17.75 -8.04 12.97
C ASN A 12 16.73 -9.16 13.09
N SER A 13 16.23 -9.38 14.31
CA SER A 13 15.11 -10.28 14.56
C SER A 13 13.78 -9.62 14.13
N PRO A 14 12.84 -10.35 13.51
CA PRO A 14 11.52 -9.81 13.18
C PRO A 14 10.66 -9.53 14.43
N PHE A 15 11.05 -10.04 15.59
CA PHE A 15 10.27 -9.99 16.84
C PHE A 15 10.87 -9.07 17.91
N ARG A 16 11.99 -8.39 17.63
CA ARG A 16 12.62 -7.44 18.54
C ARG A 16 12.83 -6.11 17.83
N GLU A 17 13.05 -5.05 18.62
CA GLU A 17 13.44 -3.75 18.08
C GLU A 17 14.74 -3.89 17.27
N PRO A 18 14.82 -3.34 16.04
CA PRO A 18 16.06 -3.32 15.27
C PRO A 18 17.16 -2.60 16.05
N ALA A 19 18.31 -3.26 16.21
CA ALA A 19 19.42 -2.76 17.01
C ALA A 19 20.62 -2.34 16.15
N CYS A 20 20.65 -2.73 14.88
CA CYS A 20 21.69 -2.36 13.94
C CYS A 20 21.12 -2.23 12.53
N HIS A 21 21.85 -1.57 11.63
CA HIS A 21 21.42 -1.37 10.25
C HIS A 21 22.60 -1.13 9.32
N PHE A 22 22.46 -1.37 8.02
CA PHE A 22 23.50 -1.03 7.04
C PHE A 22 23.52 0.48 6.77
N ARG A 23 24.71 1.07 6.77
CA ARG A 23 24.90 2.51 6.52
C ARG A 23 24.53 2.88 5.08
N PHE A 24 24.01 4.09 4.88
CA PHE A 24 23.90 4.69 3.56
C PHE A 24 25.16 5.50 3.22
N GLY A 25 25.77 5.19 2.09
CA GLY A 25 26.81 5.97 1.43
C GLY A 25 26.27 6.80 0.27
N ASP A 26 27.18 7.33 -0.54
CA ASP A 26 26.84 8.23 -1.65
C ASP A 26 26.20 7.50 -2.83
N GLU A 27 26.42 6.18 -2.95
CA GLU A 27 25.90 5.34 -4.04
C GLU A 27 24.75 4.42 -3.60
N GLY A 28 24.38 4.43 -2.30
CA GLY A 28 23.36 3.52 -1.78
C GLY A 28 23.71 2.90 -0.42
N ILE A 29 23.03 1.79 -0.11
CA ILE A 29 23.30 0.97 1.08
C ILE A 29 24.70 0.35 0.96
N THR A 30 25.50 0.42 2.02
CA THR A 30 26.86 -0.16 2.07
C THR A 30 26.86 -1.45 2.89
N SER A 31 27.95 -2.21 2.84
CA SER A 31 28.14 -3.38 3.70
C SER A 31 28.50 -3.03 5.16
N GLU A 32 28.65 -1.75 5.48
CA GLU A 32 29.03 -1.29 6.82
C GLU A 32 27.83 -1.29 7.75
N VAL A 33 27.95 -1.97 8.89
CA VAL A 33 26.90 -2.05 9.90
C VAL A 33 27.09 -0.95 10.95
N VAL A 34 25.99 -0.28 11.31
CA VAL A 34 25.92 0.68 12.40
C VAL A 34 25.12 0.05 13.55
N ASP A 35 25.70 -0.01 14.75
CA ASP A 35 25.11 -0.61 15.95
C ASP A 35 24.12 0.31 16.66
N GLU A 36 23.15 0.82 15.91
CA GLU A 36 22.01 1.55 16.46
C GLU A 36 20.74 1.34 15.62
N ARG A 37 19.60 1.71 16.18
CA ARG A 37 18.34 1.71 15.45
C ARG A 37 18.36 2.79 14.37
N ARG A 38 18.01 2.42 13.13
CA ARG A 38 17.89 3.35 12.01
C ARG A 38 16.92 4.50 12.31
N VAL A 39 17.41 5.73 12.18
CA VAL A 39 16.62 6.96 12.28
C VAL A 39 15.56 6.98 11.16
N SER A 40 14.32 7.35 11.47
CA SER A 40 13.30 7.53 10.43
C SER A 40 13.66 8.75 9.58
N ALA A 41 13.74 8.53 8.27
CA ALA A 41 14.04 9.54 7.28
C ALA A 41 13.28 9.24 5.99
N TYR A 42 13.11 10.25 5.13
CA TYR A 42 12.53 10.10 3.81
C TYR A 42 13.49 10.59 2.73
N PHE A 43 13.31 10.07 1.52
CA PHE A 43 14.13 10.45 0.38
C PHE A 43 13.50 11.67 -0.31
N MET A 44 14.23 12.77 -0.42
CA MET A 44 13.80 13.93 -1.19
C MET A 44 13.99 13.64 -2.69
N PRO A 45 12.93 13.70 -3.51
CA PRO A 45 13.10 13.69 -4.96
C PRO A 45 13.65 15.06 -5.40
N ILE A 46 14.81 15.05 -6.06
CA ILE A 46 15.39 16.26 -6.66
C ILE A 46 14.66 16.55 -7.99
N PRO A 47 14.32 17.81 -8.30
CA PRO A 47 13.96 18.22 -9.66
C PRO A 47 15.08 17.81 -10.63
N ALA A 48 14.75 17.15 -11.74
CA ALA A 48 15.74 16.74 -12.74
C ALA A 48 16.66 17.91 -13.10
N ALA A 49 17.97 17.75 -12.89
CA ALA A 49 18.95 18.80 -13.13
C ALA A 49 18.92 19.23 -14.61
N LYS A 50 18.87 20.54 -14.86
CA LYS A 50 18.97 21.11 -16.22
C LYS A 50 20.32 20.72 -16.82
N LYS A 51 20.26 19.95 -17.91
CA LYS A 51 21.38 19.48 -18.75
C LYS A 51 22.28 18.39 -18.14
N ARG A 52 21.74 17.17 -18.05
CA ARG A 52 22.44 15.91 -18.39
C ARG A 52 21.36 14.89 -18.80
N SER A 53 21.57 14.19 -19.91
CA SER A 53 20.58 13.31 -20.54
C SER A 53 20.43 11.96 -19.81
N GLN A 54 20.06 11.98 -18.53
CA GLN A 54 19.80 10.77 -17.75
C GLN A 54 18.57 10.98 -16.87
N MET A 55 17.46 10.34 -17.24
CA MET A 55 16.30 10.20 -16.36
C MET A 55 16.54 9.01 -15.44
N HIS A 56 16.98 9.27 -14.20
CA HIS A 56 17.05 8.26 -13.15
C HIS A 56 15.65 8.03 -12.57
N PHE A 57 15.21 6.76 -12.52
CA PHE A 57 14.13 6.34 -11.62
C PHE A 57 14.69 6.01 -10.23
N ASP A 58 13.84 6.28 -9.24
CA ASP A 58 14.02 6.43 -7.79
C ASP A 58 14.51 5.17 -7.04
N THR A 59 15.67 4.62 -7.45
CA THR A 59 16.31 3.47 -6.78
C THR A 59 17.73 3.76 -6.31
N GLU A 60 18.13 5.03 -6.29
CA GLU A 60 19.42 5.45 -5.75
C GLU A 60 19.23 6.11 -4.40
N TRP A 61 19.48 5.32 -3.37
CA TRP A 61 19.30 5.65 -1.96
C TRP A 61 20.56 6.38 -1.49
N THR A 62 20.85 7.55 -2.06
CA THR A 62 22.11 8.25 -1.79
C THR A 62 22.00 9.11 -0.54
N ARG A 63 23.11 9.24 0.21
CA ARG A 63 23.17 9.99 1.48
C ARG A 63 22.64 11.42 1.38
N ASP A 64 22.94 12.12 0.29
CA ASP A 64 22.52 13.51 0.05
C ASP A 64 21.01 13.67 -0.17
N ARG A 65 20.26 12.57 -0.31
CA ARG A 65 18.81 12.58 -0.55
C ARG A 65 17.99 12.30 0.71
N ILE A 66 18.62 12.15 1.89
CA ILE A 66 17.95 11.71 3.13
C ILE A 66 17.63 12.92 4.02
N GLU A 67 16.35 13.16 4.30
CA GLU A 67 15.91 14.12 5.31
C GLU A 67 15.26 13.42 6.51
N GLU A 68 15.67 13.81 7.71
CA GLU A 68 15.17 13.21 8.95
C GLU A 68 13.70 13.54 9.20
N ASN A 69 12.90 12.53 9.55
CA ASN A 69 11.54 12.73 10.05
C ASN A 69 11.55 13.10 11.54
N HIS A 70 11.91 14.35 11.87
CA HIS A 70 12.03 14.81 13.27
C HIS A 70 10.77 14.54 14.11
N PHE A 71 9.57 14.76 13.56
CA PHE A 71 8.30 14.50 14.26
C PHE A 71 8.18 13.02 14.64
N ILE A 72 8.42 12.12 13.69
CA ILE A 72 8.31 10.65 13.88
C ILE A 72 9.37 10.18 14.89
N ASN A 73 10.62 10.63 14.76
CA ASN A 73 11.68 10.23 15.68
C ASN A 73 11.40 10.70 17.11
N ARG A 74 10.84 11.91 17.28
CA ARG A 74 10.42 12.42 18.58
C ARG A 74 9.28 11.58 19.16
N VAL A 75 8.25 11.24 18.37
CA VAL A 75 7.16 10.35 18.81
C VAL A 75 7.71 8.97 19.20
N ARG A 76 8.56 8.37 18.36
CA ARG A 76 9.21 7.08 18.59
C ARG A 76 9.96 7.06 19.92
N GLY A 77 10.74 8.10 20.23
CA GLY A 77 11.46 8.21 21.50
C GLY A 77 10.53 8.31 22.72
N ARG A 78 9.36 8.96 22.59
CA ARG A 78 8.36 9.01 23.67
C ARG A 78 7.70 7.65 23.90
N VAL A 79 7.33 6.95 22.83
CA VAL A 79 6.73 5.61 22.90
C VAL A 79 7.73 4.60 23.48
N ASP A 80 8.99 4.65 23.08
CA ASP A 80 10.06 3.80 23.61
C ASP A 80 10.26 3.99 25.12
N ARG A 81 10.34 5.26 25.58
CA ARG A 81 10.38 5.56 27.02
C ARG A 81 9.17 5.00 27.75
N TRP A 82 7.97 5.26 27.25
CA TRP A 82 6.72 4.76 27.84
C TRP A 82 6.67 3.22 27.89
N ARG A 83 7.18 2.54 26.87
CA ARG A 83 7.30 1.08 26.80
C ARG A 83 8.23 0.55 27.90
N ARG A 84 9.42 1.15 28.08
CA ARG A 84 10.40 0.76 29.11
C ARG A 84 9.88 0.97 30.54
N GLU A 85 9.03 1.96 30.75
CA GLU A 85 8.36 2.22 32.04
C GLU A 85 7.19 1.25 32.32
N GLY A 86 6.96 0.24 31.47
CA GLY A 86 5.88 -0.74 31.66
C GLY A 86 4.51 -0.27 31.18
N ARG A 87 4.47 0.69 30.24
CA ARG A 87 3.25 1.17 29.56
C ARG A 87 2.17 1.69 30.53
N PRO A 88 2.48 2.59 31.48
CA PRO A 88 1.48 3.06 32.44
C PRO A 88 0.47 4.01 31.77
N GLY A 89 -0.63 4.29 32.48
CA GLY A 89 -1.65 5.23 32.02
C GLY A 89 -2.68 4.66 31.02
N VAL A 90 -2.62 3.37 30.69
CA VAL A 90 -3.62 2.67 29.85
C VAL A 90 -4.75 2.06 30.68
N THR A 91 -5.89 1.77 30.04
CA THR A 91 -6.98 1.03 30.69
C THR A 91 -6.56 -0.41 31.07
N PRO A 92 -7.29 -1.07 31.99
CA PRO A 92 -7.09 -2.49 32.28
C PRO A 92 -7.26 -3.41 31.07
N THR A 93 -8.19 -3.08 30.16
CA THR A 93 -8.40 -3.86 28.92
C THR A 93 -7.23 -3.73 27.97
N THR A 94 -6.73 -2.50 27.77
CA THR A 94 -5.54 -2.25 26.97
C THR A 94 -4.31 -2.94 27.55
N ARG A 95 -4.12 -2.91 28.88
CA ARG A 95 -3.03 -3.63 29.55
C ARG A 95 -3.05 -5.14 29.25
N ARG A 96 -4.20 -5.79 29.43
CA ARG A 96 -4.35 -7.23 29.11
C ARG A 96 -4.05 -7.56 27.66
N LEU A 97 -4.50 -6.71 26.72
CA LEU A 97 -4.19 -6.90 25.29
C LEU A 97 -2.70 -6.75 25.00
N LEU A 98 -2.04 -5.76 25.58
CA LEU A 98 -0.60 -5.55 25.43
C LEU A 98 0.20 -6.71 26.02
N GLU A 99 -0.15 -7.16 27.22
CA GLU A 99 0.43 -8.36 27.86
C GLU A 99 0.25 -9.59 26.96
N HIS A 100 -0.98 -9.83 26.47
CA HIS A 100 -1.27 -10.90 25.52
C HIS A 100 -0.39 -10.80 24.28
N TRP A 101 -0.32 -9.65 23.61
CA TRP A 101 0.43 -9.48 22.36
C TRP A 101 1.94 -9.58 22.51
N THR A 102 2.48 -9.21 23.68
CA THR A 102 3.92 -9.24 23.95
C THR A 102 4.40 -10.47 24.71
N ASP A 103 3.49 -11.40 25.00
CA ASP A 103 3.82 -12.67 25.62
C ASP A 103 4.82 -13.47 24.73
N PRO A 104 6.02 -13.80 25.24
CA PRO A 104 7.02 -14.54 24.49
C PRO A 104 6.61 -15.99 24.19
N ASP A 105 5.68 -16.57 24.96
CA ASP A 105 5.28 -17.97 24.91
C ASP A 105 4.12 -18.23 23.94
N ARG A 106 3.63 -17.19 23.25
CA ARG A 106 2.62 -17.35 22.20
C ARG A 106 3.14 -18.23 21.07
N GLU A 107 2.30 -19.17 20.65
CA GLU A 107 2.59 -20.02 19.48
C GLU A 107 2.89 -19.18 18.22
N ARG A 108 2.11 -18.11 18.01
CA ARG A 108 2.28 -17.17 16.89
C ARG A 108 2.70 -15.81 17.42
N ARG A 109 4.02 -15.58 17.45
CA ARG A 109 4.61 -14.30 17.83
C ARG A 109 4.29 -13.22 16.80
N LEU A 110 3.90 -12.05 17.28
CA LEU A 110 3.65 -10.87 16.45
C LEU A 110 4.99 -10.17 16.14
N PHE A 111 5.11 -9.59 14.94
CA PHE A 111 6.31 -8.86 14.58
C PHE A 111 6.44 -7.57 15.39
N PHE A 112 7.67 -7.16 15.67
CA PHE A 112 7.94 -5.95 16.43
C PHE A 112 7.28 -4.72 15.78
N CYS A 113 7.34 -4.60 14.45
CA CYS A 113 6.73 -3.48 13.73
C CYS A 113 5.19 -3.43 13.88
N GLN A 114 4.53 -4.57 14.08
CA GLN A 114 3.09 -4.64 14.33
C GLN A 114 2.77 -4.16 15.75
N ILE A 115 3.55 -4.62 16.73
CA ILE A 115 3.44 -4.20 18.14
C ILE A 115 3.69 -2.70 18.26
N GLU A 116 4.80 -2.21 17.71
CA GLU A 116 5.19 -0.81 17.78
C GLU A 116 4.14 0.12 17.14
N ALA A 117 3.59 -0.27 15.99
CA ALA A 117 2.54 0.49 15.32
C ALA A 117 1.31 0.68 16.23
N VAL A 118 0.85 -0.40 16.86
CA VAL A 118 -0.34 -0.37 17.74
C VAL A 118 -0.04 0.33 19.06
N GLU A 119 1.12 0.07 19.66
CA GLU A 119 1.60 0.77 20.86
C GLU A 119 1.66 2.28 20.65
N THR A 120 2.15 2.73 19.49
CA THR A 120 2.20 4.15 19.14
C THR A 120 0.79 4.74 19.15
N VAL A 121 -0.17 4.10 18.50
CA VAL A 121 -1.56 4.57 18.48
C VAL A 121 -2.20 4.58 19.87
N ILE A 122 -1.98 3.52 20.66
CA ILE A 122 -2.47 3.41 22.05
C ILE A 122 -1.89 4.54 22.91
N TYR A 123 -0.58 4.75 22.81
CA TYR A 123 0.12 5.79 23.55
C TYR A 123 -0.48 7.17 23.27
N LEU A 124 -0.69 7.51 21.99
CA LEU A 124 -1.31 8.78 21.59
C LEU A 124 -2.73 8.95 22.14
N ALA A 125 -3.51 7.87 22.17
CA ALA A 125 -4.91 7.92 22.58
C ALA A 125 -5.13 7.89 24.11
N GLU A 126 -4.25 7.21 24.85
CA GLU A 126 -4.47 6.93 26.28
C GLU A 126 -3.46 7.60 27.22
N ALA A 127 -2.20 7.71 26.82
CA ALA A 127 -1.10 8.06 27.72
C ALA A 127 -0.48 9.44 27.44
N ALA A 128 -0.34 9.84 26.18
CA ALA A 128 0.46 11.00 25.77
C ALA A 128 0.11 12.29 26.54
N SER A 129 -1.18 12.60 26.73
CA SER A 129 -1.59 13.81 27.47
C SER A 129 -1.14 13.81 28.93
N ARG A 130 -1.12 12.64 29.59
CA ARG A 130 -0.66 12.48 30.98
C ARG A 130 0.86 12.56 31.11
N TYR A 131 1.56 12.33 30.00
CA TYR A 131 3.02 12.38 29.89
C TYR A 131 3.58 13.75 29.49
N GLY A 132 2.72 14.77 29.38
CA GLY A 132 3.12 16.08 28.88
C GLY A 132 3.29 16.13 27.35
N ASP A 133 2.85 15.10 26.63
CA ASP A 133 2.98 14.98 25.18
C ASP A 133 1.71 15.37 24.41
N ALA A 134 0.90 16.26 25.01
CA ALA A 134 -0.26 16.84 24.35
C ALA A 134 0.11 17.59 23.05
N TRP A 135 1.38 18.00 22.90
CA TRP A 135 1.91 18.59 21.67
C TRP A 135 1.70 17.68 20.46
N ILE A 136 1.79 16.34 20.60
CA ILE A 136 1.60 15.42 19.46
C ILE A 136 0.17 15.54 18.92
N ALA A 137 -0.82 15.56 19.82
CA ALA A 137 -2.21 15.72 19.43
C ALA A 137 -2.49 17.10 18.83
N ASN A 138 -1.76 18.15 19.26
CA ASN A 138 -1.88 19.49 18.70
C ASN A 138 -1.28 19.57 17.28
N GLU A 139 -0.10 18.99 17.06
CA GLU A 139 0.51 18.86 15.72
C GLU A 139 -0.43 18.12 14.75
N LEU A 140 -0.95 16.96 15.16
CA LEU A 140 -1.88 16.18 14.36
C LEU A 140 -3.17 16.95 14.03
N ARG A 141 -3.67 17.79 14.94
CA ARG A 141 -4.81 18.68 14.66
C ARG A 141 -4.42 19.80 13.69
N GLY A 142 -3.24 20.40 13.83
CA GLY A 142 -2.73 21.39 12.87
C GLY A 142 -2.63 20.81 11.46
N PHE A 143 -2.10 19.59 11.32
CA PHE A 143 -2.06 18.89 10.03
C PHE A 143 -3.44 18.52 9.50
N ALA A 144 -4.38 18.16 10.40
CA ALA A 144 -5.76 17.93 10.01
C ALA A 144 -6.40 19.23 9.49
N ASP A 145 -6.21 20.36 10.14
CA ASP A 145 -6.78 21.64 9.74
C ASP A 145 -6.20 22.16 8.41
N ASP A 146 -4.93 21.88 8.13
CA ASP A 146 -4.30 22.25 6.85
C ASP A 146 -4.71 21.32 5.69
N ALA A 147 -4.50 20.01 5.86
CA ALA A 147 -4.59 19.06 4.76
C ALA A 147 -5.92 18.27 4.71
N ASN A 148 -6.58 18.07 5.85
CA ASN A 148 -7.79 17.22 5.95
C ASN A 148 -8.89 17.78 6.90
N PRO A 149 -9.35 19.03 6.75
CA PRO A 149 -10.32 19.64 7.68
C PRO A 149 -11.48 18.72 8.07
N GLY A 150 -11.66 18.54 9.38
CA GLY A 150 -12.72 17.70 9.96
C GLY A 150 -12.38 16.22 10.09
N LEU A 151 -11.19 15.77 9.70
CA LEU A 151 -10.72 14.39 9.84
C LEU A 151 -9.39 14.35 10.61
N LEU A 152 -9.41 13.82 11.84
CA LEU A 152 -8.19 13.50 12.57
C LEU A 152 -7.57 12.23 12.00
N ARG A 153 -6.48 12.37 11.24
CA ARG A 153 -5.77 11.26 10.61
C ARG A 153 -4.50 10.91 11.36
N ILE A 154 -4.19 9.63 11.43
CA ILE A 154 -2.99 9.07 12.03
C ILE A 154 -2.47 8.00 11.08
N ALA A 155 -1.28 8.20 10.51
CA ALA A 155 -0.71 7.29 9.53
C ALA A 155 0.39 6.41 10.12
N ILE A 156 0.35 5.15 9.72
CA ILE A 156 1.31 4.10 10.08
C ILE A 156 1.95 3.62 8.79
N LYS A 157 3.24 3.94 8.63
CA LYS A 157 4.04 3.49 7.50
C LYS A 157 4.59 2.09 7.79
N MET A 158 4.20 1.12 6.96
CA MET A 158 4.58 -0.28 7.11
C MET A 158 4.83 -0.92 5.75
N ALA A 159 5.98 -1.59 5.57
CA ALA A 159 6.31 -2.30 4.35
C ALA A 159 5.21 -3.31 3.92
N THR A 160 4.99 -3.46 2.61
CA THR A 160 4.05 -4.46 2.10
C THR A 160 4.50 -5.86 2.49
N GLY A 161 3.60 -6.65 3.07
CA GLY A 161 3.91 -7.99 3.60
C GLY A 161 4.28 -8.01 5.09
N SER A 162 4.51 -6.86 5.74
CA SER A 162 4.81 -6.80 7.18
C SER A 162 3.61 -7.00 8.11
N GLY A 163 2.40 -7.16 7.55
CA GLY A 163 1.18 -7.47 8.32
C GLY A 163 0.29 -6.26 8.66
N LYS A 164 0.09 -5.31 7.73
CA LYS A 164 -0.88 -4.20 7.88
C LYS A 164 -2.26 -4.67 8.36
N THR A 165 -2.77 -5.77 7.80
CA THR A 165 -4.07 -6.35 8.21
C THR A 165 -4.06 -6.89 9.64
N VAL A 166 -2.91 -7.36 10.15
CA VAL A 166 -2.77 -7.78 11.56
C VAL A 166 -2.94 -6.57 12.47
N VAL A 167 -2.28 -5.45 12.14
CA VAL A 167 -2.41 -4.18 12.86
C VAL A 167 -3.85 -3.66 12.82
N MET A 168 -4.54 -3.75 11.68
CA MET A 168 -5.98 -3.42 11.61
C MET A 168 -6.81 -4.25 12.59
N GLY A 169 -6.56 -5.56 12.66
CA GLY A 169 -7.20 -6.46 13.64
C GLY A 169 -6.93 -6.02 15.08
N MET A 170 -5.67 -5.77 15.42
CA MET A 170 -5.27 -5.31 16.76
C MET A 170 -5.93 -3.97 17.14
N LEU A 171 -6.00 -3.01 16.21
CA LEU A 171 -6.69 -1.74 16.42
C LEU A 171 -8.19 -1.91 16.67
N ILE A 172 -8.87 -2.79 15.91
CA ILE A 172 -10.29 -3.12 16.13
C ILE A 172 -10.47 -3.75 17.50
N ALA A 173 -9.63 -4.73 17.86
CA ALA A 173 -9.71 -5.41 19.15
C ALA A 173 -9.54 -4.43 20.31
N TRP A 174 -8.52 -3.57 20.26
CA TRP A 174 -8.27 -2.54 21.26
C TRP A 174 -9.44 -1.56 21.38
N GLN A 175 -9.91 -1.00 20.27
CA GLN A 175 -11.03 -0.05 20.25
C GLN A 175 -12.32 -0.68 20.77
N ALA A 176 -12.72 -1.84 20.22
CA ALA A 176 -13.99 -2.47 20.53
C ALA A 176 -14.05 -2.98 21.97
N LEU A 177 -13.03 -3.70 22.43
CA LEU A 177 -13.04 -4.28 23.78
C LEU A 177 -13.00 -3.20 24.86
N ASN A 178 -12.28 -2.10 24.62
CA ASN A 178 -12.32 -0.95 25.52
C ASN A 178 -13.69 -0.26 25.51
N LYS A 179 -14.30 -0.07 24.33
CA LYS A 179 -15.63 0.51 24.22
C LYS A 179 -16.69 -0.33 24.93
N LEU A 180 -16.60 -1.64 24.84
CA LEU A 180 -17.50 -2.58 25.52
C LEU A 180 -17.26 -2.61 27.04
N ALA A 181 -16.01 -2.44 27.49
CA ALA A 181 -15.69 -2.34 28.92
C ALA A 181 -16.14 -1.00 29.53
N SER A 182 -16.04 0.09 28.77
CA SER A 182 -16.39 1.45 29.20
C SER A 182 -17.23 2.17 28.14
N PRO A 183 -18.54 1.90 28.04
CA PRO A 183 -19.40 2.46 26.98
C PRO A 183 -19.44 3.99 26.91
N GLN A 184 -19.22 4.68 28.02
CA GLN A 184 -19.20 6.14 28.09
C GLN A 184 -17.86 6.76 27.71
N ASP A 185 -16.79 5.96 27.58
CA ASP A 185 -15.50 6.48 27.19
C ASP A 185 -15.51 6.85 25.70
N ALA A 186 -15.45 8.15 25.43
CA ALA A 186 -15.44 8.69 24.07
C ALA A 186 -14.14 8.37 23.34
N ARG A 187 -13.10 7.90 24.04
CA ARG A 187 -11.82 7.51 23.46
C ARG A 187 -11.88 6.24 22.62
N PHE A 188 -13.00 5.51 22.68
CA PHE A 188 -13.14 4.23 22.02
C PHE A 188 -14.41 4.14 21.17
N SER A 189 -14.37 3.27 20.15
CA SER A 189 -15.52 2.94 19.30
C SER A 189 -15.63 1.43 19.11
N ASP A 190 -16.85 0.96 18.88
CA ASP A 190 -17.16 -0.41 18.47
C ASP A 190 -17.75 -0.47 17.05
N ALA A 191 -17.55 0.61 16.27
CA ALA A 191 -17.99 0.72 14.89
C ALA A 191 -16.85 1.15 13.96
N PHE A 192 -16.60 0.34 12.94
CA PHE A 192 -15.42 0.44 12.09
C PHE A 192 -15.77 0.45 10.61
N LEU A 193 -15.24 1.41 9.87
CA LEU A 193 -15.29 1.43 8.42
C LEU A 193 -13.90 1.13 7.87
N VAL A 194 -13.73 -0.01 7.22
CA VAL A 194 -12.51 -0.38 6.51
C VAL A 194 -12.66 0.03 5.04
N VAL A 195 -11.74 0.83 4.52
CA VAL A 195 -11.78 1.33 3.13
C VAL A 195 -10.55 0.83 2.36
N THR A 196 -10.78 0.37 1.13
CA THR A 196 -9.77 -0.30 0.29
C THR A 196 -9.74 0.25 -1.14
N PRO A 197 -8.59 0.15 -1.85
CA PRO A 197 -8.46 0.64 -3.22
C PRO A 197 -9.14 -0.28 -4.25
N GLY A 198 -9.18 -1.60 -4.02
CA GLY A 198 -9.73 -2.59 -4.97
C GLY A 198 -10.70 -3.59 -4.34
N ILE A 199 -11.61 -4.15 -5.13
CA ILE A 199 -12.57 -5.16 -4.69
C ILE A 199 -11.90 -6.47 -4.23
N THR A 200 -10.80 -6.86 -4.87
CA THR A 200 -10.03 -8.05 -4.47
C THR A 200 -9.42 -7.88 -3.08
N ILE A 201 -8.97 -6.67 -2.74
CA ILE A 201 -8.44 -6.38 -1.40
C ILE A 201 -9.59 -6.37 -0.39
N ARG A 202 -10.71 -5.70 -0.71
CA ARG A 202 -11.94 -5.70 0.11
C ARG A 202 -12.33 -7.12 0.51
N ASP A 203 -12.38 -8.05 -0.45
CA ASP A 203 -12.84 -9.41 -0.20
C ASP A 203 -11.85 -10.22 0.67
N ARG A 204 -10.55 -9.95 0.55
CA ARG A 204 -9.51 -10.53 1.42
C ARG A 204 -9.55 -10.00 2.86
N LEU A 205 -9.98 -8.76 3.06
CA LEU A 205 -10.08 -8.16 4.40
C LEU A 205 -11.24 -8.70 5.24
N ARG A 206 -12.05 -9.63 4.72
CA ARG A 206 -13.09 -10.34 5.52
C ARG A 206 -12.55 -11.03 6.77
N VAL A 207 -11.26 -11.35 6.79
CA VAL A 207 -10.54 -11.89 7.97
C VAL A 207 -10.56 -10.95 9.18
N LEU A 208 -10.90 -9.66 8.98
CA LEU A 208 -11.12 -8.68 10.05
C LEU A 208 -12.51 -8.79 10.71
N LEU A 209 -13.42 -9.61 10.16
CA LEU A 209 -14.74 -9.83 10.74
C LEU A 209 -14.63 -10.89 11.85
N PRO A 210 -15.04 -10.61 13.12
CA PRO A 210 -14.94 -11.56 14.22
C PRO A 210 -15.65 -12.89 14.00
N GLN A 211 -16.74 -12.86 13.25
CA GLN A 211 -17.56 -14.02 12.89
C GLN A 211 -17.00 -14.85 11.74
N ASP A 212 -15.97 -14.36 11.05
CA ASP A 212 -15.39 -15.08 9.92
C ASP A 212 -14.64 -16.33 10.39
N PRO A 213 -14.83 -17.51 9.76
CA PRO A 213 -14.11 -18.73 10.14
C PRO A 213 -12.58 -18.60 10.08
N GLU A 214 -12.07 -17.79 9.14
CA GLU A 214 -10.64 -17.54 8.93
C GLU A 214 -10.17 -16.26 9.63
N SER A 215 -10.97 -15.74 10.57
CA SER A 215 -10.70 -14.48 11.24
C SER A 215 -9.33 -14.46 11.91
N TYR A 216 -8.60 -13.36 11.71
CA TYR A 216 -7.27 -13.16 12.29
C TYR A 216 -7.29 -13.12 13.82
N TYR A 217 -8.42 -12.80 14.45
CA TYR A 217 -8.57 -12.90 15.90
C TYR A 217 -8.38 -14.32 16.44
N ARG A 218 -8.68 -15.32 15.60
CA ARG A 218 -8.50 -16.73 15.91
C ARG A 218 -7.20 -17.27 15.31
N THR A 219 -7.00 -17.08 14.00
CA THR A 219 -5.89 -17.71 13.26
C THR A 219 -4.53 -17.13 13.62
N LEU A 220 -4.46 -15.87 14.05
CA LEU A 220 -3.24 -15.23 14.54
C LEU A 220 -3.29 -14.97 16.05
N ASP A 221 -4.32 -15.50 16.72
CA ASP A 221 -4.57 -15.34 18.15
C ASP A 221 -4.54 -13.87 18.62
N ILE A 222 -4.98 -12.91 17.80
CA ILE A 222 -4.94 -11.48 18.16
C ILE A 222 -5.75 -11.18 19.42
N VAL A 223 -6.79 -11.97 19.73
CA VAL A 223 -7.63 -11.77 20.91
C VAL A 223 -7.71 -13.05 21.75
N PRO A 224 -7.52 -12.96 23.08
CA PRO A 224 -7.69 -14.10 23.98
C PRO A 224 -9.05 -14.77 23.79
N SER A 225 -9.11 -16.09 23.92
CA SER A 225 -10.33 -16.88 23.68
C SER A 225 -11.54 -16.35 24.44
N THR A 226 -11.35 -15.88 25.68
CA THR A 226 -12.38 -15.32 26.56
C THR A 226 -12.99 -14.01 26.07
N ASP A 227 -12.26 -13.23 25.26
CA ASP A 227 -12.72 -11.94 24.74
C ASP A 227 -13.27 -12.03 23.30
N ARG A 228 -13.15 -13.18 22.64
CA ARG A 228 -13.59 -13.37 21.23
C ARG A 228 -15.10 -13.20 21.05
N GLU A 229 -15.90 -13.74 21.97
CA GLU A 229 -17.36 -13.57 21.93
C GLU A 229 -17.76 -12.10 22.11
N ARG A 230 -17.10 -11.40 23.03
CA ARG A 230 -17.31 -9.97 23.27
C ARG A 230 -16.96 -9.15 22.04
N LEU A 231 -15.84 -9.46 21.39
CA LEU A 231 -15.43 -8.81 20.14
C LEU A 231 -16.48 -8.96 19.03
N GLY A 232 -17.23 -10.06 19.00
CA GLY A 232 -18.33 -10.29 18.05
C GLY A 232 -19.44 -9.23 18.08
N GLN A 233 -19.49 -8.37 19.11
CA GLN A 233 -20.44 -7.25 19.19
C GLN A 233 -20.00 -6.04 18.34
N ALA A 234 -18.73 -5.97 17.93
CA ALA A 234 -18.22 -4.91 17.07
C ALA A 234 -18.93 -4.91 15.70
N ARG A 235 -19.19 -3.73 15.15
CA ARG A 235 -19.76 -3.56 13.81
C ARG A 235 -18.69 -3.09 12.85
N ILE A 236 -18.49 -3.86 11.78
CA ILE A 236 -17.43 -3.61 10.81
C ILE A 236 -18.04 -3.61 9.42
N ALA A 237 -17.89 -2.50 8.69
CA ALA A 237 -18.23 -2.38 7.29
C ALA A 237 -16.93 -2.34 6.49
N ILE A 238 -16.81 -3.17 5.44
CA ILE A 238 -15.64 -3.21 4.56
C ILE A 238 -16.06 -2.75 3.17
N ALA A 239 -15.54 -1.61 2.74
CA ALA A 239 -15.92 -0.96 1.50
C ALA A 239 -14.72 -0.76 0.57
N ASN A 240 -15.00 -0.77 -0.73
CA ASN A 240 -14.10 -0.22 -1.72
C ASN A 240 -14.40 1.27 -1.92
N PHE A 241 -13.40 2.12 -2.15
CA PHE A 241 -13.60 3.57 -2.28
C PHE A 241 -14.57 3.96 -3.41
N HIS A 242 -14.65 3.19 -4.51
CA HIS A 242 -15.63 3.44 -5.58
C HIS A 242 -17.07 3.35 -5.07
N SER A 243 -17.31 2.68 -3.94
CA SER A 243 -18.63 2.61 -3.31
C SER A 243 -19.13 3.98 -2.84
N PHE A 244 -18.24 4.96 -2.65
CA PHE A 244 -18.59 6.34 -2.33
C PHE A 244 -19.10 7.14 -3.53
N GLN A 245 -19.00 6.61 -4.75
CA GLN A 245 -19.63 7.25 -5.92
C GLN A 245 -21.16 7.22 -5.75
N PRO A 246 -21.84 8.37 -5.95
CA PRO A 246 -23.29 8.42 -5.96
C PRO A 246 -23.87 7.46 -7.00
N ARG A 247 -24.89 6.70 -6.61
CA ARG A 247 -25.64 5.85 -7.55
C ARG A 247 -26.87 6.57 -8.07
N GLU A 248 -27.34 6.15 -9.24
CA GLU A 248 -28.67 6.55 -9.68
C GLU A 248 -29.74 5.78 -8.89
N THR A 249 -30.75 6.49 -8.41
CA THR A 249 -31.85 5.95 -7.61
C THR A 249 -33.04 5.49 -8.47
N ALA A 250 -33.09 5.88 -9.74
CA ALA A 250 -34.08 5.40 -10.72
C ALA A 250 -33.55 5.41 -12.17
N ASN A 251 -34.03 4.46 -12.97
CA ASN A 251 -33.78 4.40 -14.40
C ASN A 251 -34.71 5.39 -15.14
N ALA A 252 -34.20 6.57 -15.46
CA ALA A 252 -34.87 7.54 -16.33
C ALA A 252 -33.95 7.98 -17.48
N SER A 253 -34.52 8.30 -18.64
CA SER A 253 -33.76 8.80 -19.79
C SER A 253 -33.07 10.13 -19.47
N LYS A 254 -31.90 10.35 -20.11
CA LYS A 254 -31.04 11.53 -19.90
C LYS A 254 -31.81 12.86 -20.05
N THR A 255 -32.72 12.94 -21.01
CA THR A 255 -33.61 14.10 -21.26
C THR A 255 -34.58 14.36 -20.12
N THR A 256 -35.23 13.32 -19.59
CA THR A 256 -36.17 13.40 -18.47
C THR A 256 -35.47 13.82 -17.18
N LYS A 257 -34.26 13.32 -16.94
CA LYS A 257 -33.41 13.72 -15.81
C LYS A 257 -33.02 15.20 -15.90
N ALA A 258 -32.65 15.68 -17.09
CA ALA A 258 -32.28 17.08 -17.30
C ALA A 258 -33.48 18.03 -17.12
N LEU A 259 -34.66 17.66 -17.61
CA LEU A 259 -35.90 18.42 -17.44
C LEU A 259 -36.34 18.50 -15.97
N LEU A 260 -36.23 17.39 -15.23
CA LEU A 260 -36.63 17.33 -13.82
C LEU A 260 -35.60 17.94 -12.86
N ALA A 261 -34.33 18.02 -13.26
CA ALA A 261 -33.29 18.67 -12.48
C ALA A 261 -33.48 20.20 -12.35
N ARG A 262 -34.24 20.85 -13.25
CA ARG A 262 -34.52 22.31 -13.25
C ARG A 262 -33.27 23.19 -12.97
N GLY A 263 -32.09 22.78 -13.46
CA GLY A 263 -30.82 23.49 -13.26
C GLY A 263 -30.05 23.15 -11.97
N GLY A 264 -30.54 22.24 -11.13
CA GLY A 264 -29.86 21.72 -9.93
C GLY A 264 -29.34 20.28 -10.08
N GLU A 265 -28.97 19.65 -8.96
CA GLU A 265 -28.61 18.22 -8.95
C GLU A 265 -29.81 17.34 -9.34
N SER A 266 -29.57 16.26 -10.07
CA SER A 266 -30.65 15.38 -10.53
C SER A 266 -31.38 14.76 -9.33
N PRO A 267 -32.72 14.80 -9.27
CA PRO A 267 -33.48 14.17 -8.18
C PRO A 267 -33.34 12.64 -8.16
N PHE A 268 -32.71 12.07 -9.18
CA PHE A 268 -32.43 10.64 -9.33
C PHE A 268 -31.00 10.26 -8.97
N THR A 269 -30.20 11.18 -8.40
CA THR A 269 -28.87 10.88 -7.89
C THR A 269 -28.93 10.72 -6.38
N GLU A 270 -28.27 9.68 -5.87
CA GLU A 270 -28.13 9.44 -4.43
C GLU A 270 -27.49 10.64 -3.72
N SER A 271 -28.11 11.15 -2.66
CA SER A 271 -27.50 12.19 -1.83
C SER A 271 -26.30 11.62 -1.06
N PRO A 272 -25.33 12.46 -0.61
CA PRO A 272 -24.22 11.98 0.21
C PRO A 272 -24.67 11.18 1.43
N ASP A 273 -25.80 11.59 2.01
CA ASP A 273 -26.42 10.95 3.14
C ASP A 273 -26.99 9.56 2.83
N GLN A 274 -27.59 9.38 1.66
CA GLN A 274 -28.07 8.07 1.18
C GLN A 274 -26.88 7.16 0.86
N MET A 275 -25.85 7.71 0.21
CA MET A 275 -24.60 7.01 -0.11
C MET A 275 -23.94 6.45 1.15
N VAL A 276 -23.81 7.26 2.21
CA VAL A 276 -23.22 6.77 3.47
C VAL A 276 -24.05 5.64 4.06
N ARG A 277 -25.40 5.73 4.07
CA ARG A 277 -26.26 4.63 4.58
C ARG A 277 -26.04 3.33 3.79
N ARG A 278 -25.85 3.43 2.48
CA ARG A 278 -25.57 2.28 1.62
C ARG A 278 -24.20 1.67 1.90
N VAL A 279 -23.16 2.50 1.99
CA VAL A 279 -21.76 2.05 2.19
C VAL A 279 -21.52 1.51 3.60
N THR A 280 -22.24 2.02 4.60
CA THR A 280 -22.04 1.68 6.02
C THR A 280 -23.20 0.87 6.59
N ARG A 281 -23.92 0.12 5.75
CA ARG A 281 -25.13 -0.62 6.14
C ARG A 281 -24.87 -1.56 7.33
N GLU A 282 -23.72 -2.22 7.35
CA GLU A 282 -23.30 -3.15 8.39
C GLU A 282 -23.11 -2.48 9.77
N LEU A 283 -22.91 -1.14 9.80
CA LEU A 283 -22.78 -0.38 11.05
C LEU A 283 -24.13 -0.15 11.75
N GLY A 284 -25.25 -0.37 11.06
CA GLY A 284 -26.58 -0.16 11.61
C GLY A 284 -26.80 1.27 12.09
N LYS A 285 -27.07 1.44 13.40
CA LYS A 285 -27.32 2.75 14.03
C LYS A 285 -26.09 3.34 14.73
N LYS A 286 -24.93 2.70 14.61
CA LYS A 286 -23.71 3.14 15.29
C LYS A 286 -23.23 4.49 14.73
N ARG A 287 -22.58 5.26 15.61
CA ARG A 287 -21.98 6.58 15.35
C ARG A 287 -20.55 6.60 15.92
N ASN A 288 -19.82 7.69 15.70
CA ASN A 288 -18.44 7.84 16.17
C ASN A 288 -17.53 6.74 15.62
N VAL A 289 -17.53 6.60 14.29
CA VAL A 289 -16.88 5.51 13.56
C VAL A 289 -15.37 5.70 13.57
N VAL A 290 -14.63 4.60 13.72
CA VAL A 290 -13.19 4.54 13.43
C VAL A 290 -13.01 4.09 11.99
N VAL A 291 -12.23 4.83 11.21
CA VAL A 291 -11.93 4.45 9.82
C VAL A 291 -10.56 3.77 9.79
N LEU A 292 -10.47 2.60 9.16
CA LEU A 292 -9.20 1.96 8.80
C LEU A 292 -9.02 2.09 7.30
N ASN A 293 -8.04 2.87 6.89
CA ASN A 293 -7.84 3.24 5.49
C ASN A 293 -6.61 2.54 4.92
N ASP A 294 -6.83 1.56 4.06
CA ASP A 294 -5.77 0.78 3.41
C ASP A 294 -5.27 1.48 2.15
N GLU A 295 -3.95 1.46 1.93
CA GLU A 295 -3.28 2.18 0.83
C GLU A 295 -3.60 3.68 0.82
N ALA A 296 -3.44 4.30 1.98
CA ALA A 296 -3.83 5.69 2.26
C ALA A 296 -3.24 6.75 1.31
N HIS A 297 -2.18 6.42 0.57
CA HIS A 297 -1.57 7.30 -0.44
C HIS A 297 -2.49 7.62 -1.63
N HIS A 298 -3.57 6.87 -1.79
CA HIS A 298 -4.65 7.18 -2.74
C HIS A 298 -5.74 8.10 -2.15
N CYS A 299 -5.69 8.41 -0.86
CA CYS A 299 -6.71 9.18 -0.16
C CYS A 299 -6.10 10.47 0.39
N TYR A 300 -6.12 11.53 -0.41
CA TYR A 300 -5.60 12.85 -0.04
C TYR A 300 -6.46 13.96 -0.63
N ARG A 301 -6.44 15.12 0.02
CA ARG A 301 -6.98 16.35 -0.55
C ARG A 301 -5.91 17.02 -1.40
N ARG A 302 -6.30 17.56 -2.56
CA ARG A 302 -5.39 18.37 -3.38
C ARG A 302 -5.13 19.71 -2.71
N ARG A 303 -3.86 20.14 -2.61
CA ARG A 303 -3.51 21.49 -2.17
C ARG A 303 -3.84 22.48 -3.30
N VAL A 304 -4.62 23.51 -3.00
CA VAL A 304 -4.96 24.59 -3.92
C VAL A 304 -3.91 25.69 -3.78
N GLY A 305 -3.26 26.10 -4.88
CA GLY A 305 -2.27 27.19 -4.88
C GLY A 305 -0.97 26.87 -4.14
N GLY A 306 -0.49 25.62 -4.19
CA GLY A 306 0.70 25.16 -3.46
C GLY A 306 1.88 26.13 -3.57
N GLU A 307 2.29 26.69 -2.43
CA GLU A 307 3.44 27.56 -2.29
C GLU A 307 4.71 26.90 -2.83
N GLU A 308 5.59 27.74 -3.36
CA GLU A 308 6.95 27.42 -3.76
C GLU A 308 7.63 26.62 -2.64
N SER A 309 8.23 25.49 -3.00
CA SER A 309 9.20 24.82 -2.12
C SER A 309 10.24 25.86 -1.67
N PRO A 310 10.92 25.73 -0.50
CA PRO A 310 11.95 26.68 -0.05
C PRO A 310 13.06 26.96 -1.09
N ASN A 311 13.12 26.14 -2.13
CA ASN A 311 14.01 26.25 -3.30
C ASN A 311 13.34 26.86 -4.56
N GLY A 312 12.23 27.61 -4.44
CA GLY A 312 11.67 28.42 -5.53
C GLY A 312 11.08 27.65 -6.72
N ALA A 313 10.78 26.37 -6.56
CA ALA A 313 10.07 25.59 -7.58
C ALA A 313 8.59 25.46 -7.18
N SER A 314 7.69 26.10 -7.94
CA SER A 314 6.26 25.82 -7.80
C SER A 314 5.97 24.39 -8.25
N ALA A 315 5.01 23.72 -7.60
CA ALA A 315 4.60 22.35 -7.95
C ALA A 315 4.03 22.23 -9.38
N GLU A 316 3.72 23.36 -10.03
CA GLU A 316 3.33 23.46 -11.43
C GLU A 316 4.51 23.78 -12.38
N ALA A 317 5.63 24.33 -11.88
CA ALA A 317 6.77 24.78 -12.68
C ALA A 317 7.92 23.75 -12.85
N THR A 318 7.85 22.57 -12.25
CA THR A 318 8.85 21.50 -12.47
C THR A 318 8.73 20.77 -13.81
N ILE A 319 7.90 21.25 -14.73
CA ILE A 319 7.67 20.61 -16.03
C ILE A 319 8.57 21.24 -17.11
N GLU A 320 9.84 20.84 -17.17
CA GLU A 320 10.55 20.82 -18.46
C GLU A 320 10.21 19.49 -19.16
N GLY A 321 9.42 19.56 -20.25
CA GLY A 321 9.09 18.41 -21.11
C GLY A 321 7.61 18.13 -21.33
N GLY A 322 6.69 18.73 -20.56
CA GLY A 322 5.26 18.47 -20.64
C GLY A 322 4.89 17.04 -20.22
N LEU A 323 3.87 16.85 -19.37
CA LEU A 323 3.28 15.52 -19.23
C LEU A 323 2.79 15.07 -20.62
N SER A 324 3.13 13.85 -21.04
CA SER A 324 2.53 13.25 -22.23
C SER A 324 1.01 13.18 -22.08
N GLY A 325 0.28 13.10 -23.20
CA GLY A 325 -1.18 13.06 -23.16
C GLY A 325 -1.74 11.90 -22.31
N ASP A 326 -1.02 10.77 -22.26
CA ASP A 326 -1.41 9.60 -21.46
C ASP A 326 -1.12 9.81 -19.97
N GLU A 327 0.03 10.41 -19.61
CA GLU A 327 0.38 10.73 -18.21
C GLU A 327 -0.57 11.78 -17.62
N ARG A 328 -0.99 12.79 -18.40
CA ARG A 328 -2.01 13.77 -17.96
C ARG A 328 -3.31 13.08 -17.61
N ARG A 329 -3.80 12.19 -18.48
CA ARG A 329 -5.05 11.44 -18.27
C ARG A 329 -4.97 10.53 -17.06
N GLU A 330 -3.81 9.90 -16.83
CA GLU A 330 -3.62 9.06 -15.65
C GLU A 330 -3.60 9.88 -14.35
N ASN A 331 -2.91 11.02 -14.34
CA ASN A 331 -2.89 11.93 -13.19
C ASN A 331 -4.29 12.48 -12.89
N GLU A 332 -5.03 12.92 -13.91
CA GLU A 332 -6.43 13.35 -13.74
C GLU A 332 -7.32 12.24 -13.18
N LYS A 333 -7.11 10.98 -13.62
CA LYS A 333 -7.84 9.84 -13.10
C LYS A 333 -7.53 9.60 -11.63
N ARG A 334 -6.25 9.61 -11.24
CA ARG A 334 -5.80 9.45 -9.85
C ARG A 334 -6.35 10.57 -8.97
N GLU A 335 -6.34 11.80 -9.43
CA GLU A 335 -6.92 12.95 -8.70
C GLU A 335 -8.43 12.78 -8.49
N ARG A 336 -9.17 12.35 -9.51
CA ARG A 336 -10.61 12.08 -9.39
C ARG A 336 -10.88 10.96 -8.39
N GLU A 337 -10.10 9.88 -8.43
CA GLU A 337 -10.22 8.75 -7.49
C GLU A 337 -9.92 9.19 -6.05
N ALA A 338 -8.85 9.97 -5.84
CA ALA A 338 -8.51 10.52 -4.53
C ALA A 338 -9.62 11.43 -3.99
N ARG A 339 -10.23 12.27 -4.84
CA ARG A 339 -11.36 13.14 -4.49
C ARG A 339 -12.59 12.33 -4.07
N VAL A 340 -12.93 11.27 -4.79
CA VAL A 340 -14.04 10.37 -4.43
C VAL A 340 -13.78 9.73 -3.07
N TRP A 341 -12.54 9.29 -2.83
CA TRP A 341 -12.16 8.62 -1.59
C TRP A 341 -12.25 9.55 -0.39
N ILE A 342 -11.53 10.69 -0.41
CA ILE A 342 -11.53 11.64 0.72
C ILE A 342 -12.92 12.26 0.94
N GLY A 343 -13.64 12.61 -0.14
CA GLY A 343 -15.00 13.14 -0.06
C GLY A 343 -15.99 12.14 0.54
N GLY A 344 -15.78 10.84 0.29
CA GLY A 344 -16.51 9.76 0.94
C GLY A 344 -16.29 9.73 2.46
N LEU A 345 -15.03 9.81 2.91
CA LEU A 345 -14.70 9.86 4.34
C LEU A 345 -15.29 11.11 5.03
N GLU A 346 -15.24 12.26 4.37
CA GLU A 346 -15.86 13.50 4.86
C GLU A 346 -17.38 13.37 4.98
N ALA A 347 -18.05 12.72 4.02
CA ALA A 347 -19.48 12.46 4.09
C ALA A 347 -19.82 11.54 5.28
N VAL A 348 -19.00 10.51 5.53
CA VAL A 348 -19.14 9.63 6.71
C VAL A 348 -18.96 10.44 8.00
N ALA A 349 -17.95 11.31 8.05
CA ALA A 349 -17.69 12.19 9.21
C ALA A 349 -18.87 13.12 9.50
N ARG A 350 -19.44 13.78 8.47
CA ARG A 350 -20.62 14.65 8.64
C ARG A 350 -21.84 13.89 9.14
N LYS A 351 -22.10 12.68 8.62
CA LYS A 351 -23.33 11.95 8.92
C LYS A 351 -23.28 11.13 10.22
N LEU A 352 -22.21 10.36 10.40
CA LEU A 352 -22.06 9.38 11.49
C LEU A 352 -21.10 9.84 12.58
N GLY A 353 -20.26 10.85 12.30
CA GLY A 353 -19.10 11.19 13.11
C GLY A 353 -17.95 10.21 12.84
N VAL A 354 -16.76 10.74 12.59
CA VAL A 354 -15.51 9.97 12.52
C VAL A 354 -14.65 10.35 13.70
N ARG A 355 -14.25 9.36 14.49
CA ARG A 355 -13.40 9.54 15.65
C ARG A 355 -11.95 9.81 15.25
N ALA A 356 -11.44 8.95 14.39
CA ALA A 356 -10.09 8.98 13.86
C ALA A 356 -10.06 8.15 12.57
N VAL A 357 -9.15 8.51 11.67
CA VAL A 357 -8.78 7.72 10.50
C VAL A 357 -7.39 7.16 10.76
N TYR A 358 -7.28 5.84 10.85
CA TYR A 358 -6.00 5.15 10.88
C TYR A 358 -5.62 4.78 9.45
N ASP A 359 -4.62 5.47 8.92
CA ASP A 359 -4.07 5.25 7.60
C ASP A 359 -2.97 4.20 7.66
N LEU A 360 -3.09 3.12 6.89
CA LEU A 360 -2.06 2.08 6.77
C LEU A 360 -1.57 2.04 5.33
N SER A 361 -0.27 2.27 5.13
CA SER A 361 0.33 2.33 3.79
C SER A 361 1.81 1.98 3.85
N ALA A 362 2.34 1.37 2.80
CA ALA A 362 3.81 1.25 2.65
C ALA A 362 4.43 2.56 2.17
N THR A 363 3.63 3.38 1.48
CA THR A 363 4.07 4.58 0.78
C THR A 363 3.18 5.77 1.09
N PRO A 364 2.98 6.19 2.36
CA PRO A 364 2.12 7.33 2.72
C PRO A 364 2.75 8.66 2.32
N PHE A 365 2.96 8.85 1.02
CA PHE A 365 3.55 10.03 0.41
C PHE A 365 2.55 10.64 -0.57
N PHE A 366 2.67 11.93 -0.79
CA PHE A 366 1.92 12.62 -1.82
C PHE A 366 2.42 12.22 -3.21
N LEU A 367 1.48 11.85 -4.08
CA LEU A 367 1.77 11.49 -5.47
C LEU A 367 1.92 12.74 -6.34
N ARG A 368 2.57 12.59 -7.50
CA ARG A 368 2.59 13.62 -8.54
C ARG A 368 1.18 14.12 -8.88
N GLY A 369 1.02 15.44 -8.97
CA GLY A 369 -0.26 16.08 -9.28
C GLY A 369 -1.19 16.27 -8.07
N SER A 370 -0.75 15.91 -6.86
CA SER A 370 -1.49 16.16 -5.61
C SER A 370 -1.52 17.63 -5.16
N GLY A 371 -0.70 18.49 -5.76
CA GLY A 371 -0.48 19.87 -5.30
C GLY A 371 0.55 19.99 -4.18
N TYR A 372 1.09 18.86 -3.69
CA TYR A 372 2.26 18.79 -2.84
C TYR A 372 3.48 18.34 -3.67
N PRO A 373 4.72 18.60 -3.21
CA PRO A 373 5.88 17.98 -3.82
C PRO A 373 5.72 16.45 -3.80
N GLU A 374 6.05 15.82 -4.93
CA GLU A 374 6.00 14.36 -5.04
C GLU A 374 6.95 13.73 -4.01
N GLY A 375 6.59 12.58 -3.44
CA GLY A 375 7.42 11.89 -2.46
C GLY A 375 7.43 12.50 -1.06
N THR A 376 6.79 13.66 -0.85
CA THR A 376 6.62 14.22 0.51
C THR A 376 5.77 13.31 1.36
N LEU A 377 6.29 12.90 2.52
CA LEU A 377 5.58 12.07 3.50
C LEU A 377 4.36 12.82 4.04
N PHE A 378 3.26 12.10 4.27
CA PHE A 378 2.11 12.67 4.96
C PHE A 378 2.53 13.18 6.35
N PRO A 379 2.20 14.44 6.70
CA PRO A 379 2.68 15.01 7.95
C PRO A 379 2.06 14.34 9.19
N TRP A 380 0.94 13.62 9.02
CA TRP A 380 0.30 12.85 10.09
C TRP A 380 0.82 11.41 10.24
N VAL A 381 1.97 11.06 9.65
CA VAL A 381 2.64 9.78 9.95
C VAL A 381 3.26 9.85 11.35
N VAL A 382 2.92 8.89 12.20
CA VAL A 382 3.38 8.82 13.61
C VAL A 382 4.30 7.62 13.88
N SER A 383 4.25 6.62 13.01
CA SER A 383 5.02 5.38 13.11
C SER A 383 5.57 5.04 11.74
N ASP A 384 6.87 4.75 11.67
CA ASP A 384 7.58 4.39 10.45
C ASP A 384 8.43 3.14 10.69
N PHE A 385 8.07 2.08 9.96
CA PHE A 385 8.87 0.88 9.79
C PHE A 385 9.07 0.66 8.28
N SER A 386 10.25 1.06 7.80
CA SER A 386 10.52 1.20 6.37
C SER A 386 10.66 -0.16 5.68
N LEU A 387 10.70 -0.14 4.33
CA LEU A 387 11.00 -1.34 3.55
C LEU A 387 12.39 -1.91 3.91
N ILE A 388 13.38 -1.05 4.16
CA ILE A 388 14.72 -1.50 4.56
C ILE A 388 14.64 -2.19 5.92
N ASP A 389 13.99 -1.57 6.92
CA ASP A 389 13.91 -2.16 8.25
C ASP A 389 13.24 -3.54 8.19
N ALA A 390 12.26 -3.70 7.31
CA ALA A 390 11.58 -4.97 7.07
C ALA A 390 12.47 -6.00 6.36
N ILE A 391 13.30 -5.58 5.40
CA ILE A 391 14.30 -6.44 4.76
C ILE A 391 15.36 -6.87 5.78
N GLU A 392 15.94 -5.90 6.49
CA GLU A 392 16.99 -6.09 7.51
C GLU A 392 16.48 -6.92 8.70
N SER A 393 15.18 -6.95 8.95
CA SER A 393 14.56 -7.80 9.99
C SER A 393 14.04 -9.14 9.47
N GLY A 394 14.23 -9.47 8.18
CA GLY A 394 13.76 -10.71 7.57
C GLY A 394 12.23 -10.87 7.52
N ILE A 395 11.48 -9.75 7.57
CA ILE A 395 10.02 -9.74 7.59
C ILE A 395 9.44 -9.84 6.17
N VAL A 396 10.12 -9.25 5.18
CA VAL A 396 9.67 -9.22 3.78
C VAL A 396 10.68 -9.91 2.86
N LYS A 397 10.21 -10.26 1.66
CA LYS A 397 11.07 -10.84 0.63
C LYS A 397 12.09 -9.80 0.15
N ILE A 398 13.32 -10.24 -0.05
CA ILE A 398 14.40 -9.42 -0.58
C ILE A 398 14.24 -9.31 -2.09
N PRO A 399 14.04 -8.11 -2.66
CA PRO A 399 14.05 -7.95 -4.10
C PRO A 399 15.48 -8.16 -4.61
N ARG A 400 15.67 -9.08 -5.55
CA ARG A 400 16.94 -9.21 -6.29
C ARG A 400 16.75 -8.59 -7.66
N VAL A 401 17.61 -7.64 -8.01
CA VAL A 401 17.66 -7.07 -9.36
C VAL A 401 18.61 -7.96 -10.18
N PRO A 402 18.23 -8.40 -11.39
CA PRO A 402 19.14 -9.13 -12.27
C PRO A 402 20.36 -8.25 -12.60
N VAL A 403 21.56 -8.72 -12.24
CA VAL A 403 22.84 -8.03 -12.50
C VAL A 403 23.61 -8.65 -13.66
N ALA A 404 23.26 -9.88 -14.06
CA ALA A 404 23.92 -10.59 -15.15
C ALA A 404 23.16 -10.35 -16.46
N ASP A 405 23.76 -9.56 -17.34
CA ASP A 405 23.36 -9.41 -18.73
C ASP A 405 24.50 -10.01 -19.56
N ASP A 406 24.31 -11.22 -20.10
CA ASP A 406 25.27 -11.82 -21.06
C ASP A 406 25.27 -11.05 -22.41
N SER A 407 24.43 -10.02 -22.54
CA SER A 407 24.40 -9.09 -23.67
C SER A 407 24.83 -7.68 -23.29
N MET A 408 26.09 -7.51 -22.87
CA MET A 408 26.69 -6.18 -22.75
C MET A 408 26.90 -5.54 -24.14
N VAL A 409 25.93 -4.74 -24.60
CA VAL A 409 26.08 -3.83 -25.76
C VAL A 409 26.11 -2.35 -25.29
N GLY A 410 26.34 -2.07 -24.00
CA GLY A 410 26.50 -0.71 -23.48
C GLY A 410 26.82 -0.61 -21.99
N ASP A 411 27.03 0.62 -21.52
CA ASP A 411 27.50 1.00 -20.16
C ASP A 411 26.45 0.81 -19.02
N GLN A 412 25.25 0.29 -19.31
CA GLN A 412 24.24 -0.02 -18.28
C GLN A 412 23.55 -1.37 -18.56
N PRO A 413 23.16 -2.14 -17.51
CA PRO A 413 22.43 -3.40 -17.70
C PRO A 413 21.13 -3.14 -18.48
N THR A 414 20.98 -3.76 -19.66
CA THR A 414 19.93 -3.44 -20.64
C THR A 414 18.52 -3.59 -20.05
N TYR A 415 18.36 -4.53 -19.12
CA TYR A 415 17.08 -4.85 -18.47
C TYR A 415 16.70 -3.92 -17.31
N ARG A 416 17.64 -3.12 -16.76
CA ARG A 416 17.34 -2.20 -15.64
C ARG A 416 16.45 -1.04 -16.08
N ASP A 417 16.59 -0.59 -17.34
CA ASP A 417 15.76 0.45 -17.95
C ASP A 417 15.01 -0.10 -19.17
N LEU A 418 14.34 -1.25 -19.00
CA LEU A 418 13.61 -1.91 -20.08
C LEU A 418 12.45 -1.05 -20.61
N TRP A 419 11.72 -0.36 -19.71
CA TRP A 419 10.51 0.37 -20.07
C TRP A 419 10.77 1.50 -21.08
N SER A 420 11.83 2.28 -20.89
CA SER A 420 12.17 3.40 -21.78
C SER A 420 12.44 2.91 -23.21
N ARG A 421 13.00 1.71 -23.35
CA ARG A 421 13.38 1.07 -24.62
C ARG A 421 12.19 0.47 -25.36
N ILE A 422 11.20 -0.07 -24.64
CA ILE A 422 10.11 -0.84 -25.26
C ILE A 422 8.81 -0.04 -25.43
N ARG A 423 8.59 1.03 -24.66
CA ARG A 423 7.27 1.71 -24.56
C ARG A 423 6.71 2.18 -25.90
N GLU A 424 7.55 2.59 -26.85
CA GLU A 424 7.11 3.12 -28.14
C GLU A 424 6.65 2.02 -29.11
N ALA A 425 7.23 0.82 -28.97
CA ALA A 425 6.88 -0.35 -29.78
C ALA A 425 5.66 -1.11 -29.25
N LEU A 426 5.19 -0.80 -28.03
CA LEU A 426 4.09 -1.50 -27.39
C LEU A 426 2.70 -0.94 -27.79
N PRO A 427 1.66 -1.79 -27.84
CA PRO A 427 0.30 -1.35 -28.11
C PRO A 427 -0.23 -0.33 -27.10
N ARG A 428 -0.86 0.74 -27.60
CA ARG A 428 -1.61 1.69 -26.78
C ARG A 428 -2.92 1.10 -26.27
N LYS A 429 -3.40 1.62 -25.12
CA LYS A 429 -4.65 1.20 -24.49
C LYS A 429 -5.84 1.32 -25.46
N GLY A 430 -6.61 0.24 -25.62
CA GLY A 430 -7.82 0.21 -26.45
C GLY A 430 -7.60 -0.06 -27.95
N ARG A 431 -6.36 -0.16 -28.44
CA ARG A 431 -6.07 -0.56 -29.83
C ARG A 431 -6.02 -2.09 -30.05
N ALA A 432 -6.27 -2.90 -29.03
CA ALA A 432 -6.17 -4.36 -29.09
C ALA A 432 -7.11 -5.04 -30.11
N ARG A 433 -8.08 -4.31 -30.69
CA ARG A 433 -9.04 -4.91 -31.62
C ARG A 433 -8.64 -4.88 -33.09
N ALA A 434 -7.59 -4.16 -33.48
CA ALA A 434 -7.19 -4.06 -34.88
C ALA A 434 -5.89 -4.79 -35.23
N SER A 435 -5.19 -5.37 -34.24
CA SER A 435 -3.84 -5.93 -34.44
C SER A 435 -3.70 -7.40 -34.04
N LEU A 436 -4.76 -8.03 -33.52
CA LEU A 436 -4.78 -9.45 -33.14
C LEU A 436 -5.72 -10.29 -34.02
N ASP A 437 -6.34 -9.68 -35.02
CA ASP A 437 -7.05 -10.42 -36.07
C ASP A 437 -6.01 -11.07 -37.00
N GLY A 438 -5.44 -12.20 -36.57
CA GLY A 438 -4.71 -13.16 -37.42
C GLY A 438 -3.18 -13.13 -37.40
N GLY A 439 -2.53 -12.24 -36.65
CA GLY A 439 -1.06 -12.14 -36.57
C GLY A 439 -0.45 -12.81 -35.33
N ASP A 440 0.78 -13.34 -35.48
CA ASP A 440 1.55 -13.91 -34.36
C ASP A 440 1.89 -12.81 -33.32
N PRO A 441 1.87 -13.10 -32.00
CA PRO A 441 2.22 -12.13 -30.97
C PRO A 441 3.72 -11.78 -31.06
N ARG A 442 4.03 -10.56 -31.49
CA ARG A 442 5.41 -10.05 -31.60
C ARG A 442 5.73 -9.08 -30.47
N LEU A 443 6.69 -9.45 -29.63
CA LEU A 443 7.22 -8.58 -28.60
C LEU A 443 8.43 -7.79 -29.11
N PRO A 444 8.73 -6.60 -28.56
CA PRO A 444 10.02 -5.95 -28.74
C PRO A 444 11.15 -6.91 -28.33
N ARG A 445 12.27 -6.89 -29.07
CA ARG A 445 13.38 -7.84 -28.87
C ARG A 445 13.93 -7.78 -27.45
N GLU A 446 14.01 -6.60 -26.87
CA GLU A 446 14.49 -6.36 -25.52
C GLU A 446 13.55 -6.98 -24.48
N LEU A 447 12.23 -6.91 -24.70
CA LEU A 447 11.24 -7.54 -23.82
C LEU A 447 11.28 -9.06 -23.95
N GLU A 448 11.41 -9.57 -25.17
CA GLU A 448 11.59 -11.00 -25.44
C GLU A 448 12.86 -11.54 -24.75
N GLY A 449 14.00 -10.87 -24.91
CA GLY A 449 15.25 -11.24 -24.26
C GLY A 449 15.14 -11.24 -22.73
N ALA A 450 14.50 -10.21 -22.16
CA ALA A 450 14.25 -10.14 -20.71
C ALA A 450 13.38 -11.30 -20.21
N LEU A 451 12.32 -11.65 -20.93
CA LEU A 451 11.43 -12.76 -20.58
C LEU A 451 12.16 -14.10 -20.64
N HIS A 452 12.93 -14.37 -21.69
CA HIS A 452 13.70 -15.62 -21.83
C HIS A 452 14.79 -15.75 -20.76
N SER A 453 15.49 -14.66 -20.44
CA SER A 453 16.50 -14.65 -19.38
C SER A 453 15.89 -15.02 -18.02
N LEU A 454 14.82 -14.31 -17.62
CA LEU A 454 14.11 -14.58 -16.37
C LEU A 454 13.47 -15.99 -16.37
N TYR A 455 12.99 -16.45 -17.52
CA TYR A 455 12.42 -17.79 -17.67
C TYR A 455 13.49 -18.88 -17.49
N GLY A 456 14.71 -18.66 -17.96
CA GLY A 456 15.83 -19.57 -17.72
C GLY A 456 16.16 -19.71 -16.22
N ASP A 457 16.15 -18.60 -15.48
CA ASP A 457 16.28 -18.60 -14.02
C ASP A 457 15.13 -19.34 -13.34
N TYR A 458 13.90 -19.07 -13.78
CA TYR A 458 12.70 -19.75 -13.28
C TYR A 458 12.80 -21.26 -13.50
N SER A 459 13.15 -21.70 -14.70
CA SER A 459 13.22 -23.13 -15.06
C SER A 459 14.21 -23.86 -14.16
N ARG A 460 15.39 -23.27 -13.90
CA ARG A 460 16.36 -23.82 -12.94
C ARG A 460 15.81 -23.87 -11.51
N ALA A 461 15.11 -22.82 -11.07
CA ALA A 461 14.49 -22.80 -9.75
C ALA A 461 13.35 -23.82 -9.61
N PHE A 462 12.57 -24.00 -10.68
CA PHE A 462 11.47 -24.94 -10.76
C PHE A 462 11.96 -26.39 -10.71
N GLU A 463 13.01 -26.73 -11.46
CA GLU A 463 13.62 -28.06 -11.39
C GLU A 463 14.22 -28.36 -10.02
N ARG A 464 14.91 -27.39 -9.39
CA ARG A 464 15.38 -27.54 -8.01
C ARG A 464 14.24 -27.78 -7.02
N TRP A 465 13.13 -27.07 -7.19
CA TRP A 465 11.94 -27.27 -6.37
C TRP A 465 11.33 -28.65 -6.60
N ARG A 466 11.18 -29.10 -7.86
CA ARG A 466 10.66 -30.43 -8.22
C ARG A 466 11.53 -31.57 -7.67
N ALA A 467 12.85 -31.39 -7.67
CA ALA A 467 13.80 -32.37 -7.18
C ALA A 467 13.96 -32.37 -5.64
N SER A 468 13.33 -31.43 -4.92
CA SER A 468 13.45 -31.35 -3.47
C SER A 468 12.52 -32.36 -2.79
N GLU A 469 13.05 -33.09 -1.79
CA GLU A 469 12.28 -34.01 -0.92
C GLU A 469 11.21 -33.29 -0.07
N ALA A 470 11.19 -31.95 -0.12
CA ALA A 470 10.30 -31.07 0.64
C ALA A 470 8.84 -31.08 0.18
N ILE A 471 8.52 -31.68 -0.98
CA ILE A 471 7.16 -31.75 -1.53
C ILE A 471 6.21 -32.51 -0.58
N GLU A 472 6.70 -33.53 0.14
CA GLU A 472 5.84 -34.47 0.87
C GLU A 472 5.78 -34.33 2.41
N PRO A 473 6.60 -33.50 3.09
CA PRO A 473 6.27 -33.10 4.48
C PRO A 473 6.02 -31.59 4.69
N THR A 474 6.48 -30.70 3.81
CA THR A 474 6.47 -29.22 4.08
C THR A 474 5.55 -28.40 3.18
N GLY A 475 4.97 -28.99 2.13
CA GLY A 475 4.10 -28.26 1.20
C GLY A 475 4.80 -27.07 0.53
N ALA A 476 6.09 -27.20 0.22
CA ALA A 476 6.89 -26.15 -0.38
C ALA A 476 6.21 -25.63 -1.66
N THR A 477 5.90 -24.34 -1.70
CA THR A 477 5.22 -23.72 -2.84
C THR A 477 6.17 -23.63 -4.05
N PRO A 478 5.72 -23.99 -5.27
CA PRO A 478 6.55 -23.83 -6.46
C PRO A 478 6.96 -22.35 -6.66
N PRO A 479 8.08 -22.10 -7.36
CA PRO A 479 8.41 -20.74 -7.76
C PRO A 479 7.29 -20.16 -8.62
N VAL A 480 7.12 -18.84 -8.54
CA VAL A 480 6.10 -18.09 -9.29
C VAL A 480 6.78 -17.09 -10.21
N PHE A 481 6.31 -17.02 -11.45
CA PHE A 481 6.72 -16.02 -12.44
C PHE A 481 5.60 -15.01 -12.61
N ILE A 482 5.85 -13.73 -12.32
CA ILE A 482 4.83 -12.68 -12.37
C ILE A 482 5.24 -11.65 -13.42
N VAL A 483 4.35 -11.39 -14.38
CA VAL A 483 4.51 -10.31 -15.36
C VAL A 483 3.43 -9.25 -15.15
N VAL A 484 3.85 -8.04 -14.83
CA VAL A 484 2.94 -6.89 -14.65
C VAL A 484 3.06 -5.97 -15.85
N CYS A 485 1.96 -5.78 -16.57
CA CYS A 485 1.91 -4.94 -17.76
C CYS A 485 1.21 -3.61 -17.47
N ASN A 486 1.64 -2.54 -18.16
CA ASN A 486 1.08 -1.20 -17.99
C ASN A 486 -0.39 -1.06 -18.45
N ASN A 487 -0.87 -1.94 -19.33
CA ASN A 487 -2.25 -1.94 -19.80
C ASN A 487 -2.73 -3.33 -20.27
N THR A 488 -4.04 -3.45 -20.48
CA THR A 488 -4.68 -4.72 -20.85
C THR A 488 -4.29 -5.21 -22.26
N SER A 489 -4.04 -4.31 -23.21
CA SER A 489 -3.58 -4.67 -24.56
C SER A 489 -2.20 -5.34 -24.51
N VAL A 490 -1.27 -4.74 -23.78
CA VAL A 490 0.09 -5.28 -23.57
C VAL A 490 0.01 -6.58 -22.79
N SER A 491 -0.84 -6.65 -21.75
CA SER A 491 -1.01 -7.89 -20.99
C SER A 491 -1.52 -9.05 -21.86
N LYS A 492 -2.41 -8.80 -22.82
CA LYS A 492 -2.90 -9.83 -23.75
C LYS A 492 -1.80 -10.25 -24.72
N LEU A 493 -1.06 -9.30 -25.29
CA LEU A 493 0.08 -9.59 -26.17
C LEU A 493 1.13 -10.47 -25.47
N VAL A 494 1.50 -10.11 -24.24
CA VAL A 494 2.47 -10.89 -23.44
C VAL A 494 1.88 -12.24 -23.03
N TYR A 495 0.62 -12.28 -22.63
CA TYR A 495 -0.08 -13.53 -22.31
C TYR A 495 -0.07 -14.49 -23.50
N ASP A 496 -0.41 -14.02 -24.70
CA ASP A 496 -0.44 -14.85 -25.91
C ASP A 496 0.95 -15.36 -26.30
N TYR A 497 1.97 -14.51 -26.12
CA TYR A 497 3.37 -14.90 -26.33
C TYR A 497 3.80 -16.00 -25.36
N VAL A 498 3.43 -15.89 -24.08
CA VAL A 498 3.88 -16.80 -23.01
C VAL A 498 3.06 -18.09 -22.97
N ALA A 499 1.74 -17.98 -22.97
CA ALA A 499 0.80 -19.08 -22.73
C ALA A 499 0.29 -19.76 -24.01
N GLY A 500 0.54 -19.16 -25.18
CA GLY A 500 -0.02 -19.61 -26.44
C GLY A 500 -1.35 -18.93 -26.76
N TYR A 501 -1.83 -19.12 -28.00
CA TYR A 501 -3.01 -18.44 -28.53
C TYR A 501 -3.69 -19.24 -29.64
N GLU A 502 -4.95 -18.92 -29.92
CA GLU A 502 -5.71 -19.47 -31.05
C GLU A 502 -5.52 -18.59 -32.29
N LYS A 503 -5.15 -19.21 -33.41
CA LYS A 503 -5.03 -18.57 -34.72
C LYS A 503 -5.99 -19.23 -35.71
N ARG A 504 -6.71 -18.45 -36.50
CA ARG A 504 -7.54 -18.99 -37.58
C ARG A 504 -6.71 -19.17 -38.85
N ARG A 505 -6.82 -20.33 -39.48
CA ARG A 505 -6.32 -20.61 -40.83
C ARG A 505 -7.16 -19.87 -41.87
N GLU A 506 -6.66 -19.83 -43.12
CA GLU A 506 -7.36 -19.21 -44.25
C GLU A 506 -8.74 -19.81 -44.52
N ASP A 507 -8.94 -21.09 -44.16
CA ASP A 507 -10.21 -21.82 -44.25
C ASP A 507 -11.16 -21.55 -43.06
N GLY A 508 -10.75 -20.71 -42.10
CA GLY A 508 -11.50 -20.39 -40.88
C GLY A 508 -11.32 -21.39 -39.74
N THR A 509 -10.56 -22.47 -39.92
CA THR A 509 -10.31 -23.49 -38.89
C THR A 509 -9.41 -22.92 -37.79
N PRO A 510 -9.77 -23.05 -36.50
CA PRO A 510 -8.91 -22.64 -35.40
C PRO A 510 -7.75 -23.61 -35.20
N VAL A 511 -6.56 -23.06 -34.96
CA VAL A 511 -5.33 -23.78 -34.63
C VAL A 511 -4.76 -23.19 -33.35
N LEU A 512 -4.37 -24.05 -32.42
CA LEU A 512 -3.69 -23.64 -31.21
C LEU A 512 -2.19 -23.52 -31.48
N VAL A 513 -1.62 -22.36 -31.19
CA VAL A 513 -0.18 -22.12 -31.30
C VAL A 513 0.42 -22.16 -29.90
N PRO A 514 1.39 -23.06 -29.63
CA PRO A 514 2.07 -23.12 -28.35
C PRO A 514 2.75 -21.81 -27.97
N GLY A 515 2.80 -21.56 -26.65
CA GLY A 515 3.54 -20.44 -26.10
C GLY A 515 5.04 -20.55 -26.34
N LYS A 516 5.74 -19.43 -26.28
CA LYS A 516 7.21 -19.37 -26.47
C LYS A 516 8.00 -19.75 -25.23
N LEU A 517 7.36 -19.86 -24.07
CA LEU A 517 7.95 -20.30 -22.81
C LEU A 517 7.33 -21.65 -22.42
N GLU A 518 8.05 -22.74 -22.66
CA GLU A 518 7.51 -24.11 -22.65
C GLU A 518 6.76 -24.50 -21.37
N LEU A 519 7.35 -24.25 -20.18
CA LEU A 519 6.74 -24.57 -18.89
C LEU A 519 5.45 -23.76 -18.61
N PHE A 520 5.20 -22.69 -19.37
CA PHE A 520 4.06 -21.79 -19.20
C PHE A 520 3.04 -21.90 -20.34
N SER A 521 3.30 -22.73 -21.35
CA SER A 521 2.37 -22.95 -22.45
C SER A 521 1.10 -23.64 -21.93
N ASN A 522 -0.07 -23.12 -22.27
CA ASN A 522 -1.37 -23.76 -22.02
C ASN A 522 -1.77 -24.73 -23.13
N VAL A 523 -0.91 -24.90 -24.15
CA VAL A 523 -1.16 -25.74 -25.33
C VAL A 523 -0.11 -26.85 -25.35
N ASP A 524 -0.59 -28.10 -25.27
CA ASP A 524 0.21 -29.32 -25.42
C ASP A 524 0.01 -29.89 -26.83
N GLY A 525 1.11 -30.10 -27.59
CA GLY A 525 1.07 -30.80 -28.87
C GLY A 525 0.26 -30.11 -29.98
N GLY A 526 0.45 -28.80 -30.17
CA GLY A 526 -0.29 -27.95 -31.11
C GLY A 526 -0.18 -28.30 -32.60
#